data_AF-A0A843H930-F1
#
_entry.id   AF-A0A843H930-F1
#
_cell.length_a   1.000
_cell.length_b   1.000
_cell.length_c   1.000
_cell.angle_alpha   90.00
_cell.angle_beta   90.00
_cell.angle_gamma   90.00
#
_symmetry.space_group_name_H-M   'P 1'
#
loop_
_entity.id
_entity.type
_entity.pdbx_description
1 polymer ?
#
loop_
_entity_poly.entity_id
_entity_poly.type
_entity_poly.pdbx_seq_one_letter_code
_entity_poly.pdbx_strand_id
1 'polypeptide(L)' 'MQKYIERMFTEQKDLEGKIKKAKAALENPPYGSDEKGLKMLAEQVKSMELYLNCLTERIKYEEGKNGN' A
#
# COMPACT_ATOMS: atom_id res chain seq x y z
N MET A 1 -18.34 2.07 14.17
CA MET A 1 -18.12 1.84 12.73
C MET A 1 -17.28 2.96 12.10
N GLN A 2 -17.61 4.23 12.32
CA GLN A 2 -16.90 5.38 11.74
C GLN A 2 -15.38 5.43 12.03
N LYS A 3 -14.97 5.24 13.30
CA LYS A 3 -13.54 5.15 13.68
C LYS A 3 -12.76 4.01 13.00
N TYR A 4 -13.43 2.96 12.53
CA TYR A 4 -12.78 1.84 11.83
C TYR A 4 -12.51 2.22 10.36
N ILE A 5 -13.45 2.92 9.72
CA ILE A 5 -13.29 3.43 8.35
C ILE A 5 -12.20 4.51 8.28
N GLU A 6 -12.17 5.43 9.25
CA GLU A 6 -11.10 6.44 9.36
C GLU A 6 -9.70 5.81 9.49
N ARG A 7 -9.59 4.70 10.24
CA ARG A 7 -8.34 3.93 10.35
C ARG A 7 -7.94 3.32 9.01
N MET A 8 -8.89 2.75 8.27
CA MET A 8 -8.62 2.18 6.94
C MET A 8 -8.15 3.24 5.95
N PHE A 9 -8.74 4.45 5.95
CA PHE A 9 -8.25 5.56 5.13
C PHE A 9 -6.83 6.02 5.51
N THR A 10 -6.54 6.06 6.81
CA THR A 10 -5.20 6.41 7.30
C THR A 10 -4.18 5.36 6.87
N GLU A 11 -4.53 4.09 6.99
CA GLU A 11 -3.70 2.96 6.56
C GLU A 11 -3.49 2.95 5.05
N GLN A 12 -4.54 3.22 4.26
CA GLN A 12 -4.46 3.33 2.81
C GLN A 12 -3.44 4.39 2.38
N LYS A 13 -3.52 5.59 2.98
CA LYS A 13 -2.61 6.70 2.68
C LYS A 13 -1.16 6.41 3.08
N ASP A 14 -0.95 5.77 4.23
CA ASP A 14 0.39 5.35 4.67
C ASP A 14 0.98 4.30 3.72
N LEU A 15 0.17 3.31 3.31
CA LEU A 15 0.57 2.27 2.38
C LEU A 15 0.94 2.82 1.00
N GLU A 16 0.14 3.74 0.45
CA GLU A 16 0.45 4.46 -0.79
C GLU A 16 1.80 5.20 -0.71
N GLY A 17 2.05 5.87 0.41
CA GLY A 17 3.32 6.55 0.67
C GLY A 17 4.50 5.59 0.71
N LYS A 18 4.34 4.41 1.32
CA LYS A 18 5.36 3.35 1.37
C LYS A 18 5.62 2.75 -0.01
N ILE A 19 4.57 2.43 -0.77
CA ILE A 19 4.70 1.92 -2.15
C ILE A 19 5.45 2.92 -3.02
N LYS A 20 5.09 4.22 -2.95
CA LYS A 20 5.77 5.27 -3.72
C LYS A 20 7.26 5.33 -3.41
N LYS A 21 7.65 5.29 -2.13
CA LYS A 21 9.06 5.30 -1.71
C LYS A 21 9.80 4.05 -2.19
N ALA A 22 9.18 2.87 -2.07
CA ALA A 22 9.76 1.60 -2.49
C ALA A 22 9.98 1.56 -4.01
N LYS A 23 9.02 2.03 -4.81
CA LYS A 23 9.17 2.15 -6.27
C LYS A 23 10.29 3.12 -6.65
N ALA A 24 10.39 4.27 -5.99
CA ALA A 24 11.48 5.21 -6.23
C ALA A 24 12.86 4.60 -5.94
N ALA A 25 12.97 3.75 -4.90
CA ALA A 25 14.19 3.01 -4.59
C ALA A 25 14.49 1.88 -5.60
N LEU A 26 13.49 1.34 -6.30
CA LEU A 26 13.71 0.38 -7.40
C LEU A 26 14.14 1.08 -8.70
N GLU A 27 13.59 2.26 -8.98
CA GLU A 27 13.94 3.08 -10.15
C GLU A 27 15.33 3.71 -10.02
N ASN A 28 15.67 4.15 -8.81
CA ASN A 28 16.98 4.70 -8.48
C ASN A 28 17.57 4.00 -7.25
N PRO A 29 18.15 2.80 -7.43
CA PRO A 29 18.73 2.03 -6.35
C PRO A 29 19.82 2.80 -5.59
N PRO A 30 19.79 2.82 -4.25
CA PRO A 30 20.89 3.34 -3.45
C PRO A 30 22.22 2.69 -3.81
N TYR A 31 23.31 3.44 -3.71
CA TYR A 31 24.66 2.90 -3.93
C TYR A 31 24.92 1.68 -3.03
N GLY A 32 25.41 0.59 -3.63
CA GLY A 32 25.67 -0.67 -2.91
C GLY A 32 24.43 -1.56 -2.71
N SER A 33 23.32 -1.29 -3.40
CA SER A 33 22.15 -2.18 -3.38
C SER A 33 22.46 -3.54 -4.01
N ASP A 34 22.14 -4.61 -3.28
CA ASP A 34 22.27 -5.99 -3.75
C ASP A 34 21.08 -6.41 -4.63
N GLU A 35 21.35 -7.21 -5.66
CA GLU A 35 20.33 -7.65 -6.63
C GLU A 35 19.20 -8.45 -5.95
N LYS A 36 19.55 -9.30 -4.98
CA LYS A 36 18.55 -10.06 -4.21
C LYS A 36 17.69 -9.13 -3.37
N GLY A 37 18.29 -8.10 -2.76
CA GLY A 37 17.58 -7.06 -2.02
C GLY A 37 16.56 -6.32 -2.91
N LEU A 38 16.95 -5.92 -4.11
CA LEU A 38 16.06 -5.26 -5.07
C LEU A 38 14.93 -6.18 -5.54
N LYS A 39 15.21 -7.47 -5.78
CA LYS A 39 14.18 -8.47 -6.11
C LYS A 39 13.16 -8.63 -4.99
N MET A 40 13.63 -8.76 -3.75
CA MET A 40 12.74 -8.84 -2.57
C MET A 40 11.89 -7.58 -2.41
N LEU A 41 12.49 -6.39 -2.62
CA LEU A 41 11.75 -5.12 -2.57
C LEU A 41 10.67 -5.06 -3.66
N ALA A 42 10.95 -5.54 -4.88
CA ALA A 42 9.98 -5.60 -5.96
C ALA A 42 8.81 -6.55 -5.65
N GLU A 43 9.07 -7.70 -5.02
CA GLU A 43 8.03 -8.61 -4.55
C GLU A 43 7.18 -7.98 -3.44
N GLN A 44 7.81 -7.30 -2.48
CA GLN A 44 7.13 -6.56 -1.43
C GLN A 44 6.21 -5.47 -2.01
N VAL A 45 6.66 -4.72 -3.02
CA VAL A 45 5.83 -3.73 -3.71
C VAL A 45 4.58 -4.37 -4.29
N LYS A 46 4.71 -5.50 -5.00
CA LYS A 46 3.55 -6.22 -5.56
C LYS A 46 2.57 -6.66 -4.46
N SER A 47 3.06 -7.19 -3.35
CA SER A 47 2.21 -7.58 -2.22
C SER A 47 1.50 -6.37 -1.58
N MET A 48 2.19 -5.23 -1.45
CA MET A 48 1.61 -4.00 -0.93
C MET A 48 0.52 -3.46 -1.86
N GLU A 49 0.71 -3.51 -3.18
CA GLU A 49 -0.30 -3.10 -4.17
C GLU A 49 -1.54 -3.99 -4.13
N LEU A 50 -1.37 -5.30 -4.01
CA LEU A 50 -2.48 -6.23 -3.83
C LEU A 50 -3.27 -5.92 -2.55
N TYR A 51 -2.56 -5.67 -1.45
CA TYR A 51 -3.19 -5.31 -0.19
C TYR A 51 -3.93 -3.96 -0.29
N LEU A 52 -3.33 -2.96 -0.95
CA LEU A 52 -3.95 -1.66 -1.18
C LEU A 52 -5.27 -1.80 -1.96
N ASN A 53 -5.32 -2.67 -2.97
CA ASN A 53 -6.54 -2.95 -3.71
C ASN A 53 -7.62 -3.56 -2.80
N CYS A 54 -7.28 -4.58 -2.01
CA CYS A 54 -8.20 -5.18 -1.06
C CYS A 54 -8.73 -4.16 -0.02
N LEU A 55 -7.85 -3.31 0.51
CA LEU A 55 -8.22 -2.27 1.46
C LEU A 55 -9.16 -1.24 0.82
N THR A 56 -8.90 -0.85 -0.43
CA THR A 56 -9.73 0.08 -1.19
C THR A 56 -11.13 -0.49 -1.44
N GLU A 57 -11.23 -1.76 -1.84
CA GLU A 57 -12.52 -2.45 -2.00
C GLU A 57 -13.29 -2.54 -0.68
N ARG A 58 -12.57 -2.82 0.42
CA ARG A 58 -13.16 -2.89 1.76
C ARG A 58 -13.72 -1.53 2.21
N ILE A 59 -12.99 -0.44 2.00
CA ILE A 59 -13.45 0.91 2.31
C ILE A 59 -14.74 1.21 1.55
N LYS A 60 -14.77 0.97 0.23
CA LYS A 60 -15.97 1.18 -0.60
C LYS A 60 -17.18 0.40 -0.11
N TYR A 61 -16.97 -0.87 0.29
CA TYR A 61 -18.04 -1.71 0.84
C TYR A 61 -18.62 -1.14 2.14
N GLU A 62 -17.76 -0.68 3.05
CA GLU A 62 -18.20 -0.12 4.33
C GLU A 62 -18.85 1.27 4.18
N GLU A 63 -18.40 2.08 3.23
CA GLU A 63 -19.06 3.35 2.87
C GLU A 63 -20.44 3.11 2.26
N GLY A 64 -20.58 2.13 1.37
CA GLY A 64 -21.86 1.75 0.77
C GLY A 64 -22.88 1.23 1.77
N LYS A 65 -22.44 0.66 2.90
CA LYS A 65 -23.32 0.27 4.02
C LYS A 65 -23.81 1.43 4.87
N ASN A 66 -23.04 2.51 4.99
CA ASN A 66 -23.43 3.68 5.80
C ASN A 66 -24.38 4.64 5.05
N GLY A 67 -24.61 4.42 3.75
CA GLY A 67 -25.51 5.22 2.92
C GLY A 67 -26.97 4.71 2.85
N ASN A 68 -27.30 3.60 3.52
CA ASN A 68 -28.64 3.01 3.60
C ASN A 68 -29.18 2.99 5.04
#